data_AF-A0A855LGP9-F1
#
_entry.id   AF-A0A855LGP9-F1
#
_cell.length_a   1.000
_cell.length_b   1.000
_cell.length_c   1.000
_cell.angle_alpha   90.00
_cell.angle_beta   90.00
_cell.angle_gamma   90.00
#
_symmetry.space_group_name_H-M   'P 1'
#
loop_
_entity.id
_entity.type
_entity.pdbx_description
1 polymer ?
#
loop_
_entity_poly.entity_id
_entity_poly.type
_entity_poly.pdbx_seq_one_letter_code
_entity_poly.pdbx_strand_id
1 'polypeptide(L)'
;MLRTDDALYLVELKDRDGGGWQGQGIKQLESTIQFLIDAHGEQFLANHHPKIAYVCNKKSPFVKPELNAKNRFKKYNFRLKVEATINVRRKADQ
;
A
#
# COMPACT_ATOMS: atom_id res chain seq x y z
N MET A 1 -5.37 6.18 -4.40
CA MET A 1 -6.18 5.24 -3.58
C MET A 1 -7.21 4.59 -4.48
N LEU A 2 -7.34 3.26 -4.43
CA LEU A 2 -8.39 2.51 -5.12
C LEU A 2 -9.24 1.81 -4.07
N ARG A 3 -10.56 1.89 -4.20
CA ARG A 3 -11.51 1.31 -3.26
C ARG A 3 -12.58 0.54 -4.04
N THR A 4 -12.94 -0.63 -3.53
CA THR A 4 -14.18 -1.33 -3.86
C THR A 4 -15.09 -1.32 -2.63
N ASP A 5 -16.30 -1.87 -2.73
CA ASP A 5 -17.22 -1.95 -1.59
C ASP A 5 -16.57 -2.61 -0.36
N ASP A 6 -15.69 -3.59 -0.60
CA ASP A 6 -15.08 -4.39 0.45
C ASP A 6 -13.57 -4.14 0.59
N ALA A 7 -12.84 -3.71 -0.45
CA ALA A 7 -11.37 -3.68 -0.43
C ALA A 7 -10.78 -2.27 -0.50
N LEU A 8 -9.62 -2.08 0.13
CA LEU A 8 -8.87 -0.82 0.09
C LEU A 8 -7.43 -1.05 -0.34
N TYR A 9 -7.06 -0.37 -1.42
CA TYR A 9 -5.73 -0.41 -2.00
C TYR A 9 -5.11 0.98 -1.96
N LEU A 10 -4.03 1.13 -1.19
CA LEU A 10 -3.17 2.30 -1.25
C LEU A 10 -2.06 2.04 -2.25
N VAL A 11 -1.79 3.00 -3.11
CA VAL A 11 -0.87 2.85 -4.23
C VAL A 11 -0.01 4.08 -4.30
N GLU A 12 1.28 3.90 -4.13
CA GLU A 12 2.30 4.94 -4.27
C GLU A 12 3.15 4.61 -5.50
N LEU A 13 3.02 5.43 -6.55
CA LEU A 13 3.70 5.25 -7.82
C LEU A 13 5.01 6.04 -7.83
N LYS A 14 6.10 5.38 -8.20
CA LYS A 14 7.42 5.96 -8.41
C LYS A 14 7.85 5.79 -9.86
N ASP A 15 8.56 6.79 -10.34
CA ASP A 15 9.25 6.76 -11.62
C ASP A 15 10.68 7.26 -11.38
N ARG A 16 11.54 6.37 -10.87
CA ARG A 16 12.91 6.72 -10.47
C ARG A 16 13.92 5.65 -10.86
N ASP A 17 15.06 6.13 -11.33
CA ASP A 17 16.21 5.33 -11.78
C ASP A 17 17.19 4.96 -10.65
N GLY A 18 17.15 5.67 -9.51
CA GLY A 18 18.07 5.48 -8.38
C GLY A 18 17.47 4.76 -7.18
N GLY A 19 18.31 4.41 -6.19
CA GLY A 19 17.89 3.80 -4.92
C GLY A 19 17.03 4.72 -4.03
N GLY A 20 16.48 4.15 -2.95
CA GLY A 20 15.75 4.91 -1.93
C GLY A 20 14.26 5.19 -2.23
N TRP A 21 13.79 4.93 -3.45
CA TRP A 21 12.38 5.10 -3.83
C TRP A 21 11.44 4.22 -2.98
N GLN A 22 11.87 3.02 -2.62
CA GLN A 22 11.10 2.11 -1.76
C GLN A 22 10.84 2.75 -0.39
N GLY A 23 11.91 3.17 0.30
CA GLY A 23 11.78 3.77 1.63
C GLY A 23 10.96 5.06 1.63
N GLN A 24 11.10 5.89 0.60
CA GLN A 24 10.28 7.09 0.43
C GLN A 24 8.80 6.74 0.21
N GLY A 25 8.52 5.79 -0.68
CA GLY A 25 7.14 5.38 -0.94
C GLY A 25 6.48 4.71 0.26
N ILE A 26 7.23 3.91 1.03
CA ILE A 26 6.78 3.31 2.30
C ILE A 26 6.39 4.41 3.29
N LYS A 27 7.23 5.44 3.46
CA LYS A 27 6.94 6.57 4.36
C LYS A 27 5.68 7.33 3.91
N GLN A 28 5.53 7.58 2.61
CA GLN A 28 4.35 8.28 2.09
C GLN A 28 3.07 7.47 2.25
N LEU A 29 3.14 6.14 2.07
CA LEU A 29 2.00 5.26 2.36
C LEU A 29 1.64 5.28 3.85
N GLU A 30 2.64 5.29 4.75
CA GLU A 30 2.41 5.40 6.19
C GLU A 30 1.74 6.74 6.54
N SER A 31 2.24 7.86 5.99
CA SER A 31 1.60 9.17 6.13
C SER A 31 0.17 9.18 5.57
N THR A 32 -0.07 8.52 4.43
CA THR A 32 -1.41 8.41 3.84
C THR A 32 -2.37 7.67 4.76
N ILE A 33 -1.92 6.58 5.40
CA ILE A 33 -2.74 5.88 6.39
C ILE A 33 -3.07 6.80 7.57
N GLN A 34 -2.09 7.55 8.07
CA GLN A 34 -2.31 8.48 9.18
C GLN A 34 -3.32 9.57 8.80
N PHE A 35 -3.18 10.18 7.61
CA PHE A 35 -4.15 11.17 7.12
C PHE A 35 -5.57 10.62 7.02
N LEU A 36 -5.74 9.36 6.60
CA LEU A 36 -7.06 8.72 6.54
C LEU A 36 -7.65 8.48 7.94
N ILE A 37 -6.82 8.11 8.91
CA ILE A 37 -7.23 7.94 10.31
C ILE A 37 -7.63 9.29 10.90
N ASP A 38 -6.81 10.33 10.70
CA ASP A 38 -7.08 11.66 11.24
C ASP A 38 -8.35 12.28 10.65
N ALA A 39 -8.63 12.02 9.37
CA ALA A 39 -9.79 12.59 8.68
C ALA A 39 -11.09 11.79 8.89
N HIS A 40 -11.03 10.47 9.07
CA HIS A 40 -12.21 9.59 9.04
C HIS A 40 -12.32 8.63 10.24
N GLY A 41 -11.34 8.66 11.16
CA GLY A 41 -11.24 7.73 12.29
C GLY A 41 -10.71 6.35 11.89
N GLU A 42 -10.26 5.57 12.88
CA GLU A 42 -9.74 4.22 12.65
C GLU A 42 -10.79 3.26 12.07
N GLN A 43 -12.07 3.47 12.40
CA GLN A 43 -13.19 2.63 11.94
C GLN A 43 -13.34 2.65 10.41
N PHE A 44 -12.97 3.75 9.75
CA PHE A 44 -12.95 3.82 8.29
C PHE A 44 -12.09 2.71 7.67
N LEU A 45 -10.92 2.45 8.27
CA LEU A 45 -10.02 1.39 7.81
C LEU A 45 -10.47 0.00 8.26
N ALA A 46 -11.26 -0.12 9.32
CA ALA A 46 -11.79 -1.41 9.79
C ALA A 46 -12.83 -2.00 8.82
N ASN A 47 -13.57 -1.14 8.11
CA ASN A 47 -14.64 -1.56 7.19
C ASN A 47 -14.14 -2.16 5.87
N HIS A 48 -12.83 -2.22 5.63
CA HIS A 48 -12.27 -2.73 4.38
C HIS A 48 -11.41 -3.97 4.62
N HIS A 49 -11.64 -5.01 3.82
CA HIS A 49 -10.81 -6.20 3.69
C HIS A 49 -10.86 -6.80 2.26
N PRO A 50 -9.72 -7.06 1.59
CA PRO A 50 -8.36 -6.88 2.07
C PRO A 50 -7.89 -5.41 2.04
N LYS A 51 -6.91 -5.11 2.89
CA LYS A 51 -6.15 -3.86 2.88
C LYS A 51 -4.73 -4.10 2.38
N ILE A 52 -4.37 -3.50 1.26
CA ILE A 52 -3.04 -3.66 0.66
C ILE A 52 -2.45 -2.30 0.33
N ALA A 53 -1.20 -2.10 0.72
CA ALA A 53 -0.41 -0.93 0.36
C ALA A 53 0.65 -1.35 -0.66
N TYR A 54 0.66 -0.71 -1.83
CA TYR A 54 1.57 -0.98 -2.92
C TYR A 54 2.55 0.18 -3.08
N VAL A 55 3.84 -0.10 -3.05
CA VAL A 55 4.86 0.79 -3.59
C VAL A 55 5.23 0.26 -4.97
N CYS A 56 4.96 1.04 -6.00
CA CYS A 56 5.18 0.62 -7.38
C CYS A 56 6.28 1.45 -8.02
N ASN A 57 7.17 0.78 -8.75
CA ASN A 57 8.06 1.43 -9.70
C ASN A 57 8.07 0.59 -10.98
N LYS A 58 8.07 1.25 -12.13
CA LYS A 58 8.05 0.59 -13.44
C LYS A 58 9.41 -0.04 -13.81
N LYS A 59 10.49 0.30 -13.10
CA LYS A 59 11.86 -0.10 -13.45
C LYS A 59 12.42 -1.22 -12.55
N SER A 60 13.06 -2.20 -13.21
CA SER A 60 13.77 -3.38 -12.66
C SER A 60 15.13 -2.99 -12.03
N PRO A 61 15.67 -3.71 -11.02
CA PRO A 61 15.16 -4.94 -10.42
C PRO A 61 14.11 -4.70 -9.32
N PHE A 62 13.12 -5.60 -9.25
CA PHE A 62 12.17 -5.68 -8.15
C PHE A 62 12.89 -6.18 -6.90
N VAL A 63 13.55 -5.27 -6.19
CA VAL A 63 14.18 -5.58 -4.91
C VAL A 63 13.09 -5.98 -3.91
N LYS A 64 13.29 -7.11 -3.22
CA LYS A 64 12.37 -7.55 -2.15
C LYS A 64 12.16 -6.41 -1.15
N PRO A 65 10.92 -6.19 -0.66
CA PRO A 65 10.66 -5.16 0.34
C PRO A 65 11.57 -5.34 1.56
N GLU A 66 12.09 -4.24 2.08
CA GLU A 66 12.86 -4.22 3.32
C GLU A 66 12.04 -4.85 4.47
N LEU A 67 12.64 -5.81 5.21
CA LEU A 67 11.94 -6.61 6.23
C LEU A 67 11.23 -5.76 7.29
N ASN A 68 11.84 -4.63 7.69
CA ASN A 68 11.31 -3.72 8.71
C ASN A 68 9.99 -3.04 8.32
N ALA A 69 9.73 -2.90 7.01
CA ALA A 69 8.54 -2.22 6.53
C ALA A 69 7.26 -3.06 6.71
N LYS A 70 7.36 -4.40 6.71
CA LYS A 70 6.20 -5.28 6.92
C LYS A 70 5.57 -5.09 8.30
N ASN A 71 6.40 -4.97 9.34
CA ASN A 71 5.94 -4.78 10.71
C ASN A 71 5.26 -3.41 10.90
N ARG A 72 5.74 -2.37 10.21
CA ARG A 72 5.14 -1.02 10.26
C ARG A 72 3.70 -0.99 9.76
N PHE A 73 3.36 -1.80 8.76
CA PHE A 73 2.01 -1.80 8.17
C PHE A 73 1.08 -2.79 8.88
N LYS A 74 1.63 -3.74 9.65
CA LYS A 74 0.85 -4.70 10.44
C LYS A 74 -0.04 -4.01 11.47
N LYS A 75 0.42 -2.92 12.13
CA LYS A 75 -0.40 -2.16 13.11
C LYS A 75 -1.70 -1.59 12.49
N TYR A 76 -1.69 -1.31 11.19
CA TYR A 76 -2.84 -0.80 10.45
C TYR A 76 -3.65 -1.91 9.75
N ASN A 77 -3.23 -3.16 9.95
CA ASN A 77 -3.73 -4.34 9.24
C ASN A 77 -3.63 -4.22 7.70
N PHE A 78 -2.57 -3.55 7.21
CA PHE A 78 -2.25 -3.48 5.79
C PHE A 78 -1.17 -4.49 5.42
N ARG A 79 -1.34 -5.17 4.29
CA ARG A 79 -0.25 -5.92 3.65
C ARG A 79 0.56 -4.99 2.75
N LEU A 80 1.85 -4.81 3.02
CA LEU A 80 2.75 -4.08 2.14
C LEU A 80 3.24 -4.96 0.98
N LYS A 81 3.19 -4.42 -0.23
CA LYS A 81 3.70 -5.03 -1.47
C LYS A 81 4.57 -4.04 -2.23
N VAL A 82 5.62 -4.54 -2.87
CA VAL A 82 6.48 -3.77 -3.77
C VAL A 82 6.46 -4.47 -5.12
N GLU A 83 5.78 -3.89 -6.10
CA GLU A 83 5.40 -4.56 -7.35
C GLU A 83 5.31 -3.55 -8.50
N ALA A 84 5.63 -3.92 -9.75
CA ALA A 84 5.27 -3.09 -10.90
C ALA A 84 3.77 -3.16 -11.24
N THR A 85 3.15 -4.30 -10.95
CA THR A 85 1.77 -4.60 -11.36
C THR A 85 0.88 -4.74 -10.14
N ILE A 86 -0.31 -4.13 -10.22
CA ILE A 86 -1.29 -4.14 -9.14
C ILE A 86 -2.40 -5.11 -9.52
N ASN A 87 -2.51 -6.19 -8.74
CA ASN A 87 -3.61 -7.13 -8.87
C ASN A 87 -4.76 -6.67 -7.97
N VAL A 88 -5.81 -6.13 -8.60
CA VAL A 88 -7.07 -5.77 -7.95
C VAL A 88 -8.05 -6.92 -8.17
N ARG A 89 -8.70 -7.40 -7.10
CA ARG A 89 -9.72 -8.45 -7.21
C ARG A 89 -11.09 -7.81 -7.20
N ARG A 90 -11.99 -8.25 -8.09
CA ARG A 90 -13.41 -7.89 -8.02
C ARG A 90 -14.20 -9.04 -7.40
N LYS A 91 -15.34 -8.71 -6.80
CA LYS A 91 -16.21 -9.68 -6.13
C LYS A 91 -16.81 -10.72 -7.10
N ALA A 92 -16.93 -10.36 -8.38
CA ALA A 92 -17.40 -11.25 -9.45
C ALA A 92 -16.36 -12.30 -9.89
N ASP A 93 -15.12 -12.23 -9.39
CA ASP A 93 -14.03 -13.16 -9.75
C ASP A 93 -13.88 -14.33 -8.73
N GLN A 94 -14.87 -14.52 -7.84
CA GLN A 94 -14.96 -15.59 -6.82
C GLN A 94 -16.23 -16.40 -7.03
#